data_AF-A0A4Q3UMP6-F1
#
_entry.id   AF-A0A4Q3UMP6-F1
#
_cell.length_a   1.000
_cell.length_b   1.000
_cell.length_c   1.000
_cell.angle_alpha   90.00
_cell.angle_beta   90.00
_cell.angle_gamma   90.00
#
_symmetry.space_group_name_H-M   'P 1'
#
loop_
_entity.id
_entity.type
_entity.pdbx_description
1 polymer ?
#
loop_
_entity_poly.entity_id
_entity_poly.type
_entity_poly.pdbx_seq_one_letter_code
_entity_poly.pdbx_strand_id
1 'polypeptide(L)'
;MSDLDEKSLVYRAPFSSAAGVKPYLVPDPDAPSTVRAAQVVDLTAVARDGTLRWNVPPGRWTILRFGRTLTGQTTRPAPDAGLGFETDKFETRGIESHLATFIDSIVKQTGPNVRRGRGLTMLHFDSWEMGAQNWSPHFRRLFRERRGYDPLPYLPVMAGRIVDSVNVSERFLWDLRQTAQELVIANHLGPIRARAKRYGLGLDVEPYDMNPTSDLALGATADVPMGEFWSKGFGYDSEYSVNEAVSIAHTNGRPIVGAEAFTADERDGWLQHPASMKAQTDWALATGINRFAIHRYQHQPDPNAFPGMTMGPYGVHWERTQTWWDLVPAYHRYLARCQNVMRQGLPVADIL
;
A
#
# COMPACT_ATOMS: atom_id res chain seq x y z
N MET A 1 1.74 -27.12 -2.34
CA MET A 1 2.33 -25.81 -2.66
C MET A 1 2.52 -25.06 -1.37
N SER A 2 3.73 -24.56 -1.09
CA SER A 2 4.00 -23.68 0.06
C SER A 2 3.44 -22.28 -0.20
N ASP A 3 3.12 -21.55 0.87
CA ASP A 3 2.76 -20.12 0.82
C ASP A 3 1.62 -19.79 -0.15
N LEU A 4 0.68 -20.74 -0.33
CA LEU A 4 -0.35 -20.64 -1.35
C LEU A 4 -1.20 -19.38 -1.17
N ASP A 5 -1.59 -19.04 0.05
CA ASP A 5 -2.43 -17.86 0.32
C ASP A 5 -1.74 -16.57 -0.11
N GLU A 6 -0.43 -16.45 0.10
CA GLU A 6 0.36 -15.29 -0.29
C GLU A 6 0.60 -15.30 -1.81
N LYS A 7 1.01 -16.44 -2.38
CA LYS A 7 1.22 -16.60 -3.83
C LYS A 7 -0.06 -16.34 -4.63
N SER A 8 -1.22 -16.64 -4.07
CA SER A 8 -2.53 -16.45 -4.70
C SER A 8 -3.27 -15.17 -4.27
N LEU A 9 -2.61 -14.28 -3.50
CA LEU A 9 -3.17 -13.02 -3.02
C LEU A 9 -4.49 -13.18 -2.23
N VAL A 10 -4.66 -14.31 -1.53
CA VAL A 10 -5.74 -14.52 -0.55
C VAL A 10 -5.46 -13.72 0.71
N TYR A 11 -4.21 -13.73 1.17
CA TYR A 11 -3.78 -12.99 2.35
C TYR A 11 -2.32 -12.58 2.21
N ARG A 12 -2.02 -11.36 2.64
CA ARG A 12 -0.66 -10.83 2.80
C ARG A 12 -0.56 -10.25 4.21
N ALA A 13 0.35 -10.81 5.00
CA ALA A 13 0.60 -10.34 6.36
C ALA A 13 1.41 -9.03 6.33
N PRO A 14 1.29 -8.18 7.35
CA PRO A 14 2.08 -6.95 7.41
C PRO A 14 3.55 -7.25 7.73
N PHE A 15 4.46 -6.85 6.85
CA PHE A 15 5.89 -7.07 7.00
C PHE A 15 6.48 -6.31 8.19
N SER A 16 5.95 -5.11 8.47
CA SER A 16 6.42 -4.23 9.56
C SER A 16 6.10 -4.77 10.97
N SER A 17 4.99 -5.48 11.12
CA SER A 17 4.36 -5.74 12.43
C SER A 17 3.98 -7.20 12.69
N ALA A 18 4.06 -8.09 11.69
CA ALA A 18 3.90 -9.53 11.89
C ALA A 18 5.23 -10.28 11.82
N ALA A 19 5.41 -11.26 12.70
CA ALA A 19 6.59 -12.10 12.71
C ALA A 19 6.61 -13.10 11.54
N GLY A 20 7.78 -13.28 10.93
CA GLY A 20 8.01 -14.33 9.93
C GLY A 20 7.45 -14.06 8.53
N VAL A 21 7.05 -12.81 8.24
CA VAL A 21 6.65 -12.41 6.89
C VAL A 21 7.88 -12.44 5.98
N LYS A 22 7.73 -13.06 4.81
CA LYS A 22 8.83 -13.24 3.87
C LYS A 22 9.01 -11.98 3.02
N PRO A 23 10.25 -11.50 2.82
CA PRO A 23 10.50 -10.35 1.93
C PRO A 23 10.32 -10.72 0.45
N TYR A 24 10.36 -12.01 0.11
CA TYR A 24 10.12 -12.53 -1.22
C TYR A 24 9.63 -13.97 -1.18
N LEU A 25 8.92 -14.37 -2.23
CA LEU A 25 8.40 -15.72 -2.41
C LEU A 25 9.41 -16.59 -3.14
N VAL A 26 9.65 -17.80 -2.61
CA VAL A 26 10.52 -18.80 -3.23
C VAL A 26 9.67 -19.83 -3.98
N PRO A 27 10.07 -20.25 -5.20
CA PRO A 27 9.38 -21.32 -5.92
C PRO A 27 9.35 -22.62 -5.12
N ASP A 28 8.24 -23.35 -5.19
CA ASP A 28 8.16 -24.70 -4.64
C ASP A 28 9.16 -25.66 -5.34
N PRO A 29 9.68 -26.68 -4.61
CA PRO A 29 10.45 -27.74 -5.23
C PRO A 29 9.58 -28.60 -6.17
N ASP A 30 10.21 -29.31 -7.09
CA ASP A 30 9.51 -30.18 -8.03
C ASP A 30 8.65 -31.24 -7.33
N ALA A 31 7.45 -31.46 -7.88
CA ALA A 31 6.48 -32.42 -7.40
C ALA A 31 5.58 -32.94 -8.55
N PRO A 32 4.99 -34.14 -8.41
CA PRO A 32 4.11 -34.68 -9.44
C PRO A 32 2.89 -33.80 -9.73
N SER A 33 2.53 -33.72 -11.01
CA SER A 33 1.33 -33.02 -11.46
C SER A 33 0.06 -33.67 -10.92
N THR A 34 -0.90 -32.85 -10.48
CA THR A 34 -2.23 -33.31 -10.05
C THR A 34 -3.17 -33.49 -11.24
N VAL A 35 -3.09 -32.59 -12.23
CA VAL A 35 -3.98 -32.59 -13.41
C VAL A 35 -3.29 -31.88 -14.57
N ARG A 36 -3.53 -32.32 -15.82
CA ARG A 36 -3.09 -31.57 -16.99
C ARG A 36 -4.08 -30.46 -17.33
N ALA A 37 -3.63 -29.28 -17.74
CA ALA A 37 -4.51 -28.17 -18.10
C ALA A 37 -5.53 -28.57 -19.19
N ALA A 38 -5.10 -29.36 -20.17
CA ALA A 38 -5.96 -29.88 -21.25
C ALA A 38 -7.07 -30.84 -20.78
N GLN A 39 -7.01 -31.33 -19.53
CA GLN A 39 -8.04 -32.21 -18.94
C GLN A 39 -9.01 -31.45 -18.04
N VAL A 40 -8.79 -30.14 -17.83
CA VAL A 40 -9.71 -29.28 -17.07
C VAL A 40 -10.90 -28.90 -17.95
N VAL A 41 -12.11 -29.19 -17.47
CA VAL A 41 -13.36 -28.95 -18.19
C VAL A 41 -14.11 -27.78 -17.52
N ASP A 42 -14.42 -26.74 -18.30
CA ASP A 42 -15.26 -25.63 -17.82
C ASP A 42 -16.74 -26.04 -17.81
N LEU A 43 -17.29 -26.23 -16.62
CA LEU A 43 -18.70 -26.61 -16.40
C LEU A 43 -19.62 -25.40 -16.13
N THR A 44 -19.11 -24.16 -16.25
CA THR A 44 -19.86 -22.95 -15.86
C THR A 44 -21.20 -22.84 -16.59
N ALA A 45 -21.26 -23.18 -17.89
CA ALA A 45 -22.48 -23.05 -18.69
C ALA A 45 -23.61 -24.02 -18.28
N VAL A 46 -23.24 -25.16 -17.69
CA VAL A 46 -24.15 -26.26 -17.30
C VAL A 46 -24.40 -26.33 -15.79
N ALA A 47 -23.77 -25.44 -15.03
CA ALA A 47 -24.04 -25.21 -13.62
C ALA A 47 -24.96 -23.98 -13.48
N ARG A 48 -26.24 -24.19 -13.16
CA ARG A 48 -27.25 -23.12 -13.05
C ARG A 48 -28.11 -23.33 -11.81
N ASP A 49 -28.45 -22.22 -11.14
CA ASP A 49 -29.38 -22.21 -9.99
C ASP A 49 -28.99 -23.21 -8.89
N GLY A 50 -27.68 -23.32 -8.61
CA GLY A 50 -27.14 -24.26 -7.62
C GLY A 50 -27.13 -25.74 -8.05
N THR A 51 -27.61 -26.07 -9.25
CA THR A 51 -27.66 -27.42 -9.79
C THR A 51 -26.66 -27.60 -10.94
N LEU A 52 -25.91 -28.71 -10.93
CA LEU A 52 -25.03 -29.09 -12.03
C LEU A 52 -25.70 -30.17 -12.89
N ARG A 53 -25.91 -29.90 -14.18
CA ARG A 53 -26.47 -30.85 -15.15
C ARG A 53 -25.41 -31.21 -16.20
N TRP A 54 -24.62 -32.24 -15.92
CA TRP A 54 -23.48 -32.60 -16.75
C TRP A 54 -23.51 -34.08 -17.13
N ASN A 55 -23.35 -34.36 -18.43
CA ASN A 55 -23.16 -35.73 -18.94
C ASN A 55 -21.72 -36.15 -18.65
N VAL A 56 -21.50 -36.78 -17.49
CA VAL A 56 -20.17 -37.08 -16.96
C VAL A 56 -19.51 -38.21 -17.77
N PRO A 57 -18.33 -37.99 -18.38
CA PRO A 57 -17.58 -39.07 -19.02
C PRO A 57 -17.09 -40.11 -18.00
N PRO A 58 -16.84 -41.38 -18.42
CA PRO A 58 -16.29 -42.40 -17.54
C PRO A 58 -14.99 -41.95 -16.85
N GLY A 59 -14.85 -42.27 -15.57
CA GLY A 59 -13.67 -41.94 -14.77
C GLY A 59 -14.02 -41.33 -13.42
N ARG A 60 -12.99 -40.94 -12.66
CA ARG A 60 -13.13 -40.24 -11.38
C ARG A 60 -12.90 -38.75 -11.61
N TRP A 61 -13.87 -37.94 -11.24
CA TRP A 61 -13.83 -36.49 -11.41
C TRP A 61 -13.80 -35.79 -10.06
N THR A 62 -13.06 -34.70 -9.97
CA THR A 62 -13.19 -33.72 -8.89
C THR A 62 -13.86 -32.48 -9.43
N ILE A 63 -14.95 -32.05 -8.80
CA ILE A 63 -15.65 -30.81 -9.16
C ILE A 63 -15.15 -29.71 -8.23
N LEU A 64 -14.56 -28.65 -8.80
CA LEU A 64 -14.15 -27.46 -8.07
C LEU A 64 -15.12 -26.33 -8.39
N ARG A 65 -15.83 -25.83 -7.37
CA ARG A 65 -16.73 -24.69 -7.49
C ARG A 65 -16.02 -23.43 -6.99
N PHE A 66 -15.50 -22.64 -7.91
CA PHE A 66 -14.93 -21.33 -7.58
C PHE A 66 -16.03 -20.27 -7.47
N GLY A 67 -15.85 -19.38 -6.51
CA GLY A 67 -16.68 -18.19 -6.31
C GLY A 67 -15.80 -17.04 -5.83
N ARG A 68 -16.41 -15.87 -5.64
CA ARG A 68 -15.77 -14.73 -4.97
C ARG A 68 -16.71 -14.12 -3.96
N THR A 69 -16.14 -13.49 -2.95
CA THR A 69 -16.85 -12.71 -1.93
C THR A 69 -16.01 -11.49 -1.56
N LEU A 70 -16.56 -10.59 -0.74
CA LEU A 70 -15.83 -9.46 -0.19
C LEU A 70 -14.67 -9.96 0.70
N THR A 71 -13.55 -9.24 0.70
CA THR A 71 -12.44 -9.48 1.64
C THR A 71 -12.80 -9.08 3.08
N GLY A 72 -13.85 -8.25 3.24
CA GLY A 72 -14.30 -7.74 4.53
C GLY A 72 -13.50 -6.53 5.04
N GLN A 73 -12.56 -6.01 4.24
CA GLN A 73 -11.72 -4.88 4.60
C GLN A 73 -12.50 -3.57 4.54
N THR A 74 -12.25 -2.71 5.53
CA THR A 74 -12.95 -1.43 5.72
C THR A 74 -11.96 -0.33 6.02
N THR A 75 -12.26 0.89 5.59
CA THR A 75 -11.50 2.08 5.98
C THR A 75 -11.50 2.22 7.51
N ARG A 76 -10.32 2.28 8.11
CA ARG A 76 -10.11 2.37 9.55
C ARG A 76 -8.74 2.98 9.85
N PRO A 77 -8.60 3.77 10.93
CA PRO A 77 -9.68 4.29 11.78
C PRO A 77 -10.48 5.39 11.07
N ALA A 78 -11.80 5.42 11.27
CA ALA A 78 -12.66 6.49 10.77
C ALA A 78 -13.85 6.74 11.72
N PRO A 79 -14.41 7.97 11.77
CA PRO A 79 -15.68 8.20 12.43
C PRO A 79 -16.80 7.41 11.73
N ASP A 80 -17.93 7.17 12.42
CA ASP A 80 -19.03 6.33 11.91
C ASP A 80 -19.47 6.66 10.48
N ALA A 81 -19.56 7.95 10.13
CA ALA A 81 -19.96 8.38 8.79
C ALA A 81 -18.91 8.11 7.69
N GLY A 82 -17.65 7.88 8.08
CA GLY A 82 -16.54 7.53 7.21
C GLY A 82 -16.25 6.04 7.14
N LEU A 83 -16.94 5.20 7.93
CA LEU A 83 -16.78 3.75 7.87
C LEU A 83 -17.48 3.17 6.64
N GLY A 84 -16.77 2.31 5.93
CA GLY A 84 -17.29 1.63 4.74
C GLY A 84 -16.32 0.58 4.23
N PHE A 85 -16.81 -0.27 3.33
CA PHE A 85 -15.96 -1.25 2.67
C PHE A 85 -14.94 -0.55 1.75
N GLU A 86 -13.75 -1.12 1.72
CA GLU A 86 -12.73 -0.73 0.79
C GLU A 86 -13.18 -0.90 -0.67
N THR A 87 -12.76 0.03 -1.52
CA THR A 87 -13.06 -0.05 -2.95
C THR A 87 -12.34 -1.24 -3.59
N ASP A 88 -12.99 -1.89 -4.56
CA ASP A 88 -12.35 -2.89 -5.42
C ASP A 88 -11.20 -2.24 -6.19
N LYS A 89 -9.96 -2.67 -5.90
CA LYS A 89 -8.75 -2.02 -6.40
C LYS A 89 -8.46 -2.38 -7.86
N PHE A 90 -9.13 -3.40 -8.39
CA PHE A 90 -9.03 -3.79 -9.79
C PHE A 90 -10.06 -3.08 -10.68
N GLU A 91 -10.97 -2.29 -10.13
CA GLU A 91 -12.04 -1.61 -10.86
C GLU A 91 -12.06 -0.10 -10.58
N THR A 92 -12.08 0.71 -11.64
CA THR A 92 -12.03 2.18 -11.49
C THR A 92 -13.28 2.78 -10.87
N ARG A 93 -14.45 2.15 -11.05
CA ARG A 93 -15.74 2.70 -10.62
C ARG A 93 -15.79 2.98 -9.12
N GLY A 94 -15.21 2.09 -8.30
CA GLY A 94 -15.22 2.23 -6.85
C GLY A 94 -14.45 3.47 -6.40
N ILE A 95 -13.19 3.60 -6.85
CA ILE A 95 -12.34 4.72 -6.46
C ILE A 95 -12.84 6.06 -7.00
N GLU A 96 -13.38 6.10 -8.22
CA GLU A 96 -13.97 7.34 -8.76
C GLU A 96 -15.14 7.83 -7.90
N SER A 97 -15.99 6.91 -7.42
CA SER A 97 -17.09 7.23 -6.50
C SER A 97 -16.58 7.72 -5.15
N HIS A 98 -15.54 7.09 -4.60
CA HIS A 98 -14.91 7.52 -3.35
C HIS A 98 -14.33 8.93 -3.48
N LEU A 99 -13.53 9.19 -4.53
CA LEU A 99 -12.93 10.49 -4.80
C LEU A 99 -13.98 11.59 -5.01
N ALA A 100 -15.10 11.28 -5.70
CA ALA A 100 -16.20 12.22 -5.88
C ALA A 100 -16.94 12.52 -4.57
N THR A 101 -17.07 11.54 -3.68
CA THR A 101 -17.76 11.72 -2.40
C THR A 101 -16.89 12.48 -1.41
N PHE A 102 -15.60 12.17 -1.35
CA PHE A 102 -14.69 12.70 -0.35
C PHE A 102 -13.89 13.91 -0.86
N ILE A 103 -12.99 13.69 -1.82
CA ILE A 103 -12.06 14.72 -2.29
C ILE A 103 -12.78 15.87 -2.98
N ASP A 104 -13.71 15.60 -3.90
CA ASP A 104 -14.43 16.68 -4.59
C ASP A 104 -15.29 17.51 -3.62
N SER A 105 -15.84 16.89 -2.59
CA SER A 105 -16.60 17.59 -1.54
C SER A 105 -15.69 18.55 -0.75
N ILE A 106 -14.49 18.11 -0.36
CA ILE A 106 -13.51 18.96 0.32
C ILE A 106 -13.09 20.13 -0.57
N VAL A 107 -12.77 19.87 -1.84
CA VAL A 107 -12.41 20.91 -2.82
C VAL A 107 -13.55 21.91 -3.00
N LYS A 108 -14.79 21.43 -3.11
CA LYS A 108 -15.97 22.28 -3.24
C LYS A 108 -16.19 23.18 -2.00
N GLN A 109 -15.97 22.66 -0.80
CA GLN A 109 -16.12 23.42 0.44
C GLN A 109 -14.99 24.43 0.68
N THR A 110 -13.76 24.08 0.32
CA THR A 110 -12.59 24.96 0.51
C THR A 110 -12.52 26.11 -0.51
N GLY A 111 -13.27 26.02 -1.61
CA GLY A 111 -13.39 27.07 -2.62
C GLY A 111 -12.11 27.21 -3.48
N PRO A 112 -11.84 28.38 -4.09
CA PRO A 112 -10.69 28.59 -5.00
C PRO A 112 -9.32 28.60 -4.29
N ASN A 113 -9.26 28.13 -3.04
CA ASN A 113 -8.06 28.00 -2.21
C ASN A 113 -7.28 26.70 -2.46
N VAL A 114 -7.63 25.96 -3.50
CA VAL A 114 -6.75 24.95 -4.07
C VAL A 114 -5.77 25.66 -5.00
N ARG A 115 -4.67 26.16 -4.43
CA ARG A 115 -3.60 26.84 -5.19
C ARG A 115 -2.25 26.33 -4.73
N ARG A 116 -1.33 26.17 -5.68
CA ARG A 116 0.07 25.82 -5.39
C ARG A 116 0.66 26.84 -4.39
N GLY A 117 1.01 26.38 -3.20
CA GLY A 117 1.61 27.18 -2.12
C GLY A 117 0.64 27.89 -1.17
N ARG A 118 -0.68 27.72 -1.30
CA ARG A 118 -1.68 28.22 -0.33
C ARG A 118 -2.86 27.24 -0.24
N GLY A 119 -3.27 26.88 0.97
CA GLY A 119 -4.38 25.93 1.17
C GLY A 119 -3.97 24.48 0.85
N LEU A 120 -4.83 23.75 0.14
CA LEU A 120 -4.60 22.35 -0.21
C LEU A 120 -3.59 22.24 -1.36
N THR A 121 -2.56 21.40 -1.19
CA THR A 121 -1.45 21.26 -2.16
C THR A 121 -1.10 19.84 -2.54
N MET A 122 -1.52 18.84 -1.75
CA MET A 122 -1.28 17.42 -2.00
C MET A 122 -2.51 16.60 -1.62
N LEU A 123 -2.69 15.50 -2.34
CA LEU A 123 -3.39 14.32 -1.82
C LEU A 123 -2.35 13.37 -1.23
N HIS A 124 -2.71 12.75 -0.12
CA HIS A 124 -1.92 11.73 0.54
C HIS A 124 -2.54 10.36 0.35
N PHE A 125 -1.74 9.42 -0.13
CA PHE A 125 -2.04 8.00 -0.12
C PHE A 125 -1.15 7.36 0.93
N ASP A 126 -1.73 7.13 2.10
CA ASP A 126 -1.12 6.52 3.28
C ASP A 126 -0.68 5.08 3.01
N SER A 127 -0.02 4.45 3.98
CA SER A 127 0.45 3.08 3.87
C SER A 127 -0.72 2.10 3.68
N TRP A 128 -0.46 0.90 3.14
CA TRP A 128 -1.53 -0.03 2.78
C TRP A 128 -1.75 -1.09 3.85
N GLU A 129 -2.84 -1.00 4.64
CA GLU A 129 -3.21 -2.04 5.63
C GLU A 129 -4.47 -2.83 5.28
N MET A 130 -4.92 -2.74 4.03
CA MET A 130 -6.17 -3.34 3.55
C MET A 130 -5.99 -4.75 2.96
N GLY A 131 -4.80 -5.35 3.16
CA GLY A 131 -4.47 -6.68 2.67
C GLY A 131 -4.53 -6.82 1.15
N ALA A 132 -4.76 -8.06 0.70
CA ALA A 132 -4.70 -8.44 -0.70
C ALA A 132 -6.09 -8.62 -1.34
N GLN A 133 -6.11 -8.59 -2.66
CA GLN A 133 -7.25 -8.94 -3.50
C GLN A 133 -6.74 -9.78 -4.68
N ASN A 134 -7.48 -10.81 -5.08
CA ASN A 134 -7.06 -11.71 -6.17
C ASN A 134 -8.11 -11.91 -7.26
N TRP A 135 -9.30 -11.32 -7.12
CA TRP A 135 -10.37 -11.46 -8.11
C TRP A 135 -11.33 -10.28 -8.12
N SER A 136 -11.96 -10.05 -9.27
CA SER A 136 -12.90 -8.94 -9.54
C SER A 136 -13.80 -9.27 -10.74
N PRO A 137 -14.97 -8.62 -10.99
CA PRO A 137 -15.87 -8.95 -12.11
C PRO A 137 -15.18 -9.12 -13.46
N HIS A 138 -14.28 -8.21 -13.82
CA HIS A 138 -13.63 -8.23 -15.13
C HIS A 138 -12.24 -8.86 -15.13
N PHE A 139 -11.79 -9.46 -14.02
CA PHE A 139 -10.42 -9.96 -13.88
C PHE A 139 -10.03 -10.98 -14.97
N ARG A 140 -10.85 -12.00 -15.26
CA ARG A 140 -10.56 -13.00 -16.30
C ARG A 140 -10.34 -12.37 -17.69
N ARG A 141 -11.16 -11.36 -18.04
CA ARG A 141 -11.02 -10.65 -19.32
C ARG A 141 -9.70 -9.87 -19.35
N LEU A 142 -9.44 -9.09 -18.30
CA LEU A 142 -8.23 -8.27 -18.19
C LEU A 142 -6.95 -9.11 -18.12
N PHE A 143 -6.99 -10.27 -17.45
CA PHE A 143 -5.90 -11.24 -17.44
C PHE A 143 -5.61 -11.75 -18.85
N ARG A 144 -6.63 -12.15 -19.61
CA ARG A 144 -6.46 -12.62 -21.00
C ARG A 144 -5.85 -11.55 -21.90
N GLU A 145 -6.31 -10.31 -21.78
CA GLU A 145 -5.77 -9.16 -22.52
C GLU A 145 -4.29 -8.92 -22.22
N ARG A 146 -3.87 -9.14 -20.96
CA ARG A 146 -2.52 -8.83 -20.48
C ARG A 146 -1.51 -9.97 -20.58
N ARG A 147 -1.97 -11.22 -20.43
CA ARG A 147 -1.13 -12.42 -20.35
C ARG A 147 -1.24 -13.31 -21.59
N GLY A 148 -2.27 -13.13 -22.42
CA GLY A 148 -2.42 -13.84 -23.68
C GLY A 148 -3.02 -15.25 -23.58
N TYR A 149 -3.49 -15.68 -22.40
CA TYR A 149 -4.14 -16.97 -22.21
C TYR A 149 -5.28 -16.89 -21.18
N ASP A 150 -6.15 -17.90 -21.19
CA ASP A 150 -7.27 -18.01 -20.26
C ASP A 150 -6.81 -18.57 -18.90
N PRO A 151 -7.05 -17.88 -17.77
CA PRO A 151 -6.64 -18.38 -16.45
C PRO A 151 -7.49 -19.58 -15.99
N LEU A 152 -8.64 -19.85 -16.61
CA LEU A 152 -9.61 -20.83 -16.10
C LEU A 152 -9.04 -22.26 -15.94
N PRO A 153 -8.29 -22.83 -16.91
CA PRO A 153 -7.67 -24.14 -16.74
C PRO A 153 -6.68 -24.23 -15.59
N TYR A 154 -6.18 -23.09 -15.10
CA TYR A 154 -5.18 -22.99 -14.04
C TYR A 154 -5.76 -22.60 -12.67
N LEU A 155 -7.06 -22.29 -12.57
CA LEU A 155 -7.71 -22.04 -11.27
C LEU A 155 -7.54 -23.16 -10.23
N PRO A 156 -7.41 -24.46 -10.56
CA PRO A 156 -7.08 -25.49 -9.58
C PRO A 156 -5.82 -25.20 -8.75
N VAL A 157 -4.86 -24.44 -9.31
CA VAL A 157 -3.64 -24.00 -8.60
C VAL A 157 -3.99 -23.16 -7.36
N MET A 158 -5.02 -22.32 -7.43
CA MET A 158 -5.53 -21.53 -6.30
C MET A 158 -6.04 -22.40 -5.14
N ALA A 159 -6.33 -23.68 -5.40
CA ALA A 159 -6.72 -24.68 -4.41
C ALA A 159 -5.58 -25.66 -4.08
N GLY A 160 -4.33 -25.30 -4.41
CA GLY A 160 -3.12 -26.07 -4.11
C GLY A 160 -2.88 -27.27 -5.03
N ARG A 161 -3.59 -27.37 -6.16
CA ARG A 161 -3.45 -28.47 -7.12
C ARG A 161 -2.46 -28.10 -8.22
N ILE A 162 -1.41 -28.90 -8.37
CA ILE A 162 -0.39 -28.68 -9.40
C ILE A 162 -1.00 -28.98 -10.77
N VAL A 163 -1.06 -27.97 -11.64
CA VAL A 163 -1.51 -28.08 -13.03
C VAL A 163 -0.29 -28.19 -13.95
N ASP A 164 -0.23 -29.25 -14.76
CA ASP A 164 0.88 -29.65 -15.65
C ASP A 164 2.22 -29.91 -14.94
N SER A 165 2.79 -28.93 -14.25
CA SER A 165 4.02 -29.06 -13.43
C SER A 165 4.06 -27.97 -12.35
N VAL A 166 4.97 -28.10 -11.39
CA VAL A 166 5.21 -27.06 -10.37
C VAL A 166 5.59 -25.74 -11.04
N ASN A 167 6.51 -25.76 -12.01
CA ASN A 167 6.94 -24.56 -12.74
C ASN A 167 5.76 -23.85 -13.44
N VAL A 168 4.89 -24.59 -14.13
CA VAL A 168 3.70 -24.01 -14.80
C VAL A 168 2.72 -23.42 -13.79
N SER A 169 2.51 -24.10 -12.66
CA SER A 169 1.62 -23.62 -11.58
C SER A 169 2.16 -22.34 -10.92
N GLU A 170 3.46 -22.29 -10.63
CA GLU A 170 4.14 -21.11 -10.08
C GLU A 170 4.11 -19.93 -11.06
N ARG A 171 4.30 -20.17 -12.36
CA ARG A 171 4.18 -19.15 -13.40
C ARG A 171 2.77 -18.59 -13.51
N PHE A 172 1.75 -19.43 -13.39
CA PHE A 172 0.37 -18.96 -13.34
C PHE A 172 0.12 -18.04 -12.13
N LEU A 173 0.58 -18.42 -10.94
CA LEU A 173 0.44 -17.58 -9.74
C LEU A 173 1.25 -16.27 -9.87
N TRP A 174 2.42 -16.31 -10.52
CA TRP A 174 3.18 -15.12 -10.89
C TRP A 174 2.37 -14.19 -11.80
N ASP A 175 1.80 -14.72 -12.88
CA ASP A 175 0.99 -13.94 -13.83
C ASP A 175 -0.26 -13.34 -13.17
N LEU A 176 -0.85 -14.05 -12.19
CA LEU A 176 -1.95 -13.56 -11.39
C LEU A 176 -1.52 -12.34 -10.55
N ARG A 177 -0.40 -12.44 -9.83
CA ARG A 177 0.16 -11.32 -9.05
C ARG A 177 0.55 -10.13 -9.92
N GLN A 178 1.19 -10.40 -11.07
CA GLN A 178 1.57 -9.36 -12.02
C GLN A 178 0.33 -8.66 -12.61
N THR A 179 -0.74 -9.41 -12.90
CA THR A 179 -2.01 -8.83 -13.35
C THR A 179 -2.65 -7.98 -12.26
N ALA A 180 -2.68 -8.46 -11.01
CA ALA A 180 -3.18 -7.70 -9.87
C ALA A 180 -2.45 -6.36 -9.69
N GLN A 181 -1.12 -6.37 -9.71
CA GLN A 181 -0.29 -5.16 -9.65
C GLN A 181 -0.63 -4.16 -10.75
N GLU A 182 -0.66 -4.62 -12.00
CA GLU A 182 -0.97 -3.75 -13.14
C GLU A 182 -2.37 -3.13 -13.04
N LEU A 183 -3.34 -3.88 -12.50
CA LEU A 183 -4.70 -3.39 -12.29
C LEU A 183 -4.80 -2.40 -11.13
N VAL A 184 -4.13 -2.62 -10.00
CA VAL A 184 -4.09 -1.66 -8.88
C VAL A 184 -3.50 -0.34 -9.36
N ILE A 185 -2.37 -0.38 -10.06
CA ILE A 185 -1.71 0.83 -10.56
C ILE A 185 -2.62 1.57 -11.55
N ALA A 186 -3.17 0.85 -12.53
CA ALA A 186 -3.97 1.47 -13.59
C ALA A 186 -5.34 1.96 -13.10
N ASN A 187 -6.02 1.18 -12.27
CA ASN A 187 -7.43 1.37 -11.95
C ASN A 187 -7.66 1.99 -10.57
N HIS A 188 -6.65 2.06 -9.70
CA HIS A 188 -6.74 2.70 -8.39
C HIS A 188 -5.88 3.97 -8.29
N LEU A 189 -4.55 3.83 -8.39
CA LEU A 189 -3.63 4.96 -8.26
C LEU A 189 -3.69 5.92 -9.46
N GLY A 190 -3.92 5.38 -10.67
CA GLY A 190 -4.13 6.17 -11.88
C GLY A 190 -5.24 7.23 -11.72
N PRO A 191 -6.48 6.84 -11.37
CA PRO A 191 -7.58 7.74 -11.03
C PRO A 191 -7.26 8.76 -9.93
N ILE A 192 -6.64 8.33 -8.83
CA ILE A 192 -6.26 9.23 -7.71
C ILE A 192 -5.31 10.31 -8.22
N ARG A 193 -4.27 9.91 -8.95
CA ARG A 193 -3.30 10.84 -9.54
C ARG A 193 -3.95 11.78 -10.57
N ALA A 194 -4.84 11.26 -11.42
CA ALA A 194 -5.58 12.08 -12.37
C ALA A 194 -6.45 13.12 -11.66
N ARG A 195 -7.09 12.74 -10.55
CA ARG A 195 -7.89 13.65 -9.73
C ARG A 195 -7.05 14.71 -9.04
N ALA A 196 -5.89 14.35 -8.46
CA ALA A 196 -4.94 15.30 -7.90
C ALA A 196 -4.54 16.35 -8.94
N LYS A 197 -4.11 15.90 -10.13
CA LYS A 197 -3.73 16.77 -11.25
C LYS A 197 -4.85 17.70 -11.70
N ARG A 198 -6.09 17.20 -11.78
CA ARG A 198 -7.27 18.01 -12.15
C ARG A 198 -7.44 19.22 -11.23
N TYR A 199 -7.09 19.08 -9.95
CA TYR A 199 -7.16 20.16 -8.96
C TYR A 199 -5.82 20.89 -8.75
N GLY A 200 -4.78 20.56 -9.51
CA GLY A 200 -3.44 21.16 -9.32
C GLY A 200 -2.77 20.74 -8.01
N LEU A 201 -3.18 19.62 -7.43
CA LEU A 201 -2.57 18.98 -6.27
C LEU A 201 -1.46 18.03 -6.71
N GLY A 202 -0.42 17.88 -5.89
CA GLY A 202 0.51 16.76 -5.97
C GLY A 202 -0.09 15.48 -5.37
N LEU A 203 0.60 14.36 -5.55
CA LEU A 203 0.32 13.10 -4.87
C LEU A 203 1.57 12.60 -4.17
N ASP A 204 1.52 12.39 -2.87
CA ASP A 204 2.47 11.52 -2.17
C ASP A 204 1.86 10.17 -1.84
N VAL A 205 2.72 9.16 -1.80
CA VAL A 205 2.34 7.75 -1.64
C VAL A 205 3.33 7.08 -0.73
N GLU A 206 2.81 6.38 0.28
CA GLU A 206 3.50 5.42 1.12
C GLU A 206 3.23 4.01 0.59
N PRO A 207 4.15 3.44 -0.21
CA PRO A 207 3.78 2.34 -1.10
C PRO A 207 3.97 0.95 -0.49
N TYR A 208 4.25 0.85 0.81
CA TYR A 208 4.79 -0.35 1.43
C TYR A 208 3.73 -1.20 2.17
N ASP A 209 4.22 -2.29 2.76
CA ASP A 209 3.53 -3.22 3.66
C ASP A 209 2.55 -4.23 3.00
N MET A 210 1.24 -4.15 3.27
CA MET A 210 0.29 -5.22 2.93
C MET A 210 -0.26 -5.14 1.50
N ASN A 211 0.28 -4.26 0.67
CA ASN A 211 -0.24 -4.03 -0.68
C ASN A 211 -0.03 -5.26 -1.59
N PRO A 212 -0.93 -5.56 -2.54
CA PRO A 212 -0.80 -6.72 -3.44
C PRO A 212 0.17 -6.48 -4.60
N THR A 213 1.04 -5.47 -4.51
CA THR A 213 1.94 -5.04 -5.58
C THR A 213 3.40 -5.11 -5.12
N SER A 214 4.33 -4.81 -6.03
CA SER A 214 5.67 -4.37 -5.66
C SER A 214 5.64 -2.91 -5.24
N ASP A 215 6.21 -2.62 -4.07
CA ASP A 215 6.25 -1.30 -3.45
C ASP A 215 6.91 -0.27 -4.38
N LEU A 216 7.96 -0.67 -5.10
CA LEU A 216 8.60 0.16 -6.13
C LEU A 216 7.64 0.57 -7.26
N ALA A 217 6.81 -0.36 -7.72
CA ALA A 217 5.88 -0.11 -8.82
C ALA A 217 4.69 0.77 -8.38
N LEU A 218 4.21 0.59 -7.15
CA LEU A 218 3.16 1.43 -6.57
C LEU A 218 3.67 2.85 -6.33
N GLY A 219 4.83 2.98 -5.69
CA GLY A 219 5.44 4.27 -5.37
C GLY A 219 5.89 5.06 -6.60
N ALA A 220 6.20 4.41 -7.72
CA ALA A 220 6.51 5.09 -8.98
C ALA A 220 5.37 6.01 -9.49
N THR A 221 4.13 5.78 -9.02
CA THR A 221 2.98 6.63 -9.34
C THR A 221 3.01 7.99 -8.62
N ALA A 222 3.77 8.10 -7.53
CA ALA A 222 3.85 9.29 -6.69
C ALA A 222 4.59 10.44 -7.39
N ASP A 223 4.17 11.67 -7.10
CA ASP A 223 4.99 12.86 -7.34
C ASP A 223 6.03 13.03 -6.21
N VAL A 224 5.71 12.57 -4.99
CA VAL A 224 6.65 12.42 -3.88
C VAL A 224 6.49 11.04 -3.23
N PRO A 225 7.39 10.07 -3.48
CA PRO A 225 7.38 8.82 -2.74
C PRO A 225 7.75 9.09 -1.28
N MET A 226 7.11 8.36 -0.38
CA MET A 226 7.24 8.54 1.06
C MET A 226 7.44 7.17 1.72
N GLY A 227 8.36 7.10 2.68
CA GLY A 227 8.51 5.95 3.57
C GLY A 227 8.09 6.32 4.98
N GLU A 228 8.36 5.46 5.95
CA GLU A 228 8.08 5.68 7.35
C GLU A 228 9.23 5.18 8.21
N PHE A 229 9.48 5.85 9.32
CA PHE A 229 10.26 5.25 10.39
C PHE A 229 9.69 5.63 11.76
N TRP A 230 9.59 4.62 12.63
CA TRP A 230 9.21 4.82 14.01
C TRP A 230 10.39 5.36 14.82
N SER A 231 10.08 6.05 15.92
CA SER A 231 11.06 6.49 16.91
C SER A 231 11.89 5.30 17.39
N LYS A 232 13.21 5.41 17.31
CA LYS A 232 14.12 4.32 17.65
C LYS A 232 13.85 3.78 19.07
N GLY A 233 13.50 2.50 19.15
CA GLY A 233 13.18 1.80 20.41
C GLY A 233 11.69 1.87 20.81
N PHE A 234 10.86 2.58 20.05
CA PHE A 234 9.44 2.80 20.33
C PHE A 234 8.61 2.46 19.08
N GLY A 235 8.17 1.21 18.96
CA GLY A 235 7.26 0.76 17.91
C GLY A 235 7.82 -0.27 16.94
N TYR A 236 7.36 -0.20 15.69
CA TYR A 236 7.68 -1.16 14.64
C TYR A 236 8.91 -0.77 13.82
N ASP A 237 9.53 -1.76 13.18
CA ASP A 237 10.64 -1.53 12.25
C ASP A 237 10.09 -1.40 10.82
N SER A 238 9.91 -0.16 10.38
CA SER A 238 9.53 0.18 9.00
C SER A 238 10.68 0.85 8.22
N GLU A 239 11.93 0.79 8.71
CA GLU A 239 13.07 1.48 8.09
C GLU A 239 13.35 1.02 6.64
N TYR A 240 12.93 -0.19 6.27
CA TYR A 240 13.00 -0.68 4.89
C TYR A 240 12.23 0.22 3.91
N SER A 241 11.07 0.75 4.32
CA SER A 241 10.23 1.62 3.50
C SER A 241 10.92 2.96 3.15
N VAL A 242 11.80 3.43 4.03
CA VAL A 242 12.64 4.63 3.80
C VAL A 242 13.60 4.37 2.64
N ASN A 243 14.25 3.20 2.63
CA ASN A 243 15.15 2.80 1.56
C ASN A 243 14.41 2.61 0.23
N GLU A 244 13.20 2.05 0.26
CA GLU A 244 12.34 1.90 -0.91
C GLU A 244 11.91 3.26 -1.46
N ALA A 245 11.43 4.17 -0.62
CA ALA A 245 11.01 5.52 -1.03
C ALA A 245 12.17 6.29 -1.70
N VAL A 246 13.37 6.21 -1.13
CA VAL A 246 14.59 6.79 -1.74
C VAL A 246 14.91 6.12 -3.07
N SER A 247 14.86 4.80 -3.14
CA SER A 247 15.12 4.04 -4.38
C SER A 247 14.13 4.41 -5.48
N ILE A 248 12.84 4.50 -5.15
CA ILE A 248 11.78 4.96 -6.05
C ILE A 248 12.10 6.36 -6.55
N ALA A 249 12.44 7.28 -5.64
CA ALA A 249 12.70 8.66 -6.00
C ALA A 249 13.88 8.78 -6.97
N HIS A 250 15.00 8.13 -6.64
CA HIS A 250 16.23 8.21 -7.43
C HIS A 250 16.04 7.59 -8.82
N THR A 251 15.43 6.40 -8.89
CA THR A 251 15.19 5.70 -10.17
C THR A 251 14.13 6.37 -11.05
N ASN A 252 13.20 7.14 -10.47
CA ASN A 252 12.14 7.85 -11.20
C ASN A 252 12.37 9.37 -11.31
N GLY A 253 13.55 9.87 -10.94
CA GLY A 253 13.91 11.30 -11.04
C GLY A 253 13.02 12.22 -10.19
N ARG A 254 12.58 11.77 -9.01
CA ARG A 254 11.81 12.58 -8.07
C ARG A 254 12.78 13.37 -7.17
N PRO A 255 12.68 14.71 -7.14
CA PRO A 255 13.61 15.54 -6.36
C PRO A 255 13.29 15.57 -4.87
N ILE A 256 12.09 15.12 -4.47
CA ILE A 256 11.62 15.14 -3.09
C ILE A 256 11.29 13.71 -2.68
N VAL A 257 11.78 13.34 -1.49
CA VAL A 257 11.49 12.05 -0.84
C VAL A 257 10.95 12.33 0.56
N GLY A 258 9.74 11.85 0.81
CA GLY A 258 9.04 12.01 2.07
C GLY A 258 9.43 10.94 3.09
N ALA A 259 9.28 11.25 4.38
CA ALA A 259 9.12 10.23 5.40
C ALA A 259 8.07 10.65 6.43
N GLU A 260 7.14 9.75 6.74
CA GLU A 260 6.46 9.77 8.03
C GLU A 260 7.52 9.49 9.10
N ALA A 261 7.68 10.42 10.03
CA ALA A 261 8.85 10.47 10.88
C ALA A 261 8.49 10.43 12.35
N PHE A 262 9.14 9.51 13.07
CA PHE A 262 9.13 9.40 14.53
C PHE A 262 7.84 8.90 15.16
N THR A 263 6.99 8.19 14.41
CA THR A 263 5.85 7.44 14.93
C THR A 263 6.28 6.61 16.12
N ALA A 264 5.52 6.62 17.21
CA ALA A 264 5.92 5.96 18.45
C ALA A 264 4.71 5.25 19.06
N ASP A 265 4.94 4.14 19.76
CA ASP A 265 3.90 3.51 20.57
C ASP A 265 3.83 4.10 21.98
N GLU A 266 2.94 3.55 22.81
CA GLU A 266 2.69 4.02 24.18
C GLU A 266 3.94 4.10 25.08
N ARG A 267 5.01 3.39 24.74
CA ARG A 267 6.25 3.38 25.53
C ARG A 267 7.05 4.67 25.37
N ASP A 268 6.84 5.45 24.30
CA ASP A 268 7.45 6.78 24.18
C ASP A 268 7.06 7.64 25.36
N GLY A 269 5.75 7.76 25.66
CA GLY A 269 5.30 8.37 26.91
C GLY A 269 5.91 9.76 27.17
N TRP A 270 6.00 10.61 26.16
CA TRP A 270 6.57 11.97 26.23
C TRP A 270 8.09 12.00 26.50
N LEU A 271 8.82 10.91 26.23
CA LEU A 271 10.27 10.85 26.42
C LEU A 271 11.04 11.48 25.26
N GLN A 272 10.47 11.54 24.05
CA GLN A 272 11.14 12.14 22.90
C GLN A 272 11.20 13.68 22.95
N HIS A 273 12.33 14.23 22.51
CA HIS A 273 12.58 15.66 22.34
C HIS A 273 13.61 15.88 21.21
N PRO A 274 13.79 17.10 20.68
CA PRO A 274 14.67 17.34 19.54
C PRO A 274 16.09 16.77 19.65
N ALA A 275 16.67 16.72 20.85
CA ALA A 275 18.02 16.21 21.04
C ALA A 275 18.11 14.67 21.00
N SER A 276 17.09 13.94 21.50
CA SER A 276 17.05 12.47 21.41
C SER A 276 16.80 12.01 19.97
N MET A 277 16.01 12.78 19.21
CA MET A 277 15.62 12.46 17.82
C MET A 277 16.69 12.83 16.78
N LYS A 278 17.67 13.68 17.14
CA LYS A 278 18.65 14.20 16.18
C LYS A 278 19.42 13.08 15.46
N ALA A 279 19.87 12.06 16.18
CA ALA A 279 20.65 10.98 15.58
C ALA A 279 19.86 10.22 14.49
N GLN A 280 18.58 9.93 14.76
CA GLN A 280 17.70 9.26 13.79
C GLN A 280 17.29 10.20 12.64
N THR A 281 17.18 11.50 12.90
CA THR A 281 17.03 12.52 11.84
C THR A 281 18.19 12.46 10.86
N ASP A 282 19.41 12.44 11.39
CA ASP A 282 20.64 12.45 10.59
C ASP A 282 20.79 11.15 9.81
N TRP A 283 20.36 10.02 10.39
CA TRP A 283 20.23 8.76 9.68
C TRP A 283 19.27 8.87 8.49
N ALA A 284 18.05 9.36 8.69
CA ALA A 284 17.07 9.48 7.61
C ALA A 284 17.56 10.43 6.49
N LEU A 285 18.19 11.55 6.86
CA LEU A 285 18.86 12.46 5.92
C LEU A 285 19.96 11.72 5.13
N ALA A 286 20.81 10.95 5.81
CA ALA A 286 21.89 10.19 5.18
C ALA A 286 21.38 9.08 4.25
N THR A 287 20.24 8.46 4.58
CA THR A 287 19.57 7.48 3.73
C THR A 287 19.03 8.12 2.44
N GLY A 288 18.68 9.42 2.47
CA GLY A 288 18.22 10.18 1.30
C GLY A 288 16.90 10.91 1.49
N ILE A 289 16.27 10.81 2.67
CA ILE A 289 15.06 11.57 2.98
C ILE A 289 15.37 13.06 2.98
N ASN A 290 14.53 13.82 2.28
CA ASN A 290 14.67 15.27 2.21
C ASN A 290 13.37 16.02 2.45
N ARG A 291 12.31 15.36 2.91
CA ARG A 291 11.06 15.95 3.39
C ARG A 291 10.50 15.16 4.58
N PHE A 292 10.59 15.72 5.78
CA PHE A 292 10.04 15.10 6.99
C PHE A 292 8.58 15.52 7.20
N ALA A 293 7.69 14.56 7.40
CA ALA A 293 6.38 14.75 7.99
C ALA A 293 6.43 14.15 9.40
N ILE A 294 6.58 14.99 10.43
CA ILE A 294 6.68 14.51 11.81
C ILE A 294 5.32 13.95 12.22
N HIS A 295 5.28 12.64 12.53
CA HIS A 295 4.12 11.96 13.09
C HIS A 295 4.14 12.11 14.61
N ARG A 296 3.29 12.93 15.21
CA ARG A 296 2.23 13.74 14.59
C ARG A 296 1.94 15.00 15.41
N TYR A 297 1.16 15.91 14.86
CA TYR A 297 0.66 17.07 15.60
C TYR A 297 -0.85 16.89 15.89
N GLN A 298 -1.23 16.57 17.13
CA GLN A 298 -2.66 16.59 17.50
C GLN A 298 -3.19 17.99 17.56
N HIS A 299 -4.42 18.16 17.08
CA HIS A 299 -5.19 19.33 17.45
C HIS A 299 -5.42 19.38 18.97
N GLN A 300 -5.11 20.52 19.60
CA GLN A 300 -5.28 20.78 21.02
C GLN A 300 -6.43 21.76 21.24
N PRO A 301 -7.70 21.29 21.31
CA PRO A 301 -8.89 22.14 21.33
C PRO A 301 -9.04 22.92 22.63
N ASP A 302 -8.54 22.39 23.75
CA ASP A 302 -8.49 23.10 25.02
C ASP A 302 -7.14 23.84 25.16
N PRO A 303 -7.12 25.18 25.23
CA PRO A 303 -5.89 25.94 25.46
C PRO A 303 -5.23 25.66 26.82
N ASN A 304 -5.98 25.16 27.80
CA ASN A 304 -5.56 25.01 29.19
C ASN A 304 -5.25 23.55 29.60
N ALA A 305 -5.46 22.58 28.71
CA ALA A 305 -5.15 21.18 28.99
C ALA A 305 -3.70 20.85 28.61
N PHE A 306 -2.92 20.35 29.58
CA PHE A 306 -1.53 19.91 29.39
C PHE A 306 -1.33 18.50 29.97
N PRO A 307 -0.66 17.56 29.25
CA PRO A 307 -0.10 17.73 27.89
C PRO A 307 -1.17 17.69 26.78
N GLY A 308 -2.45 17.57 27.14
CA GLY A 308 -3.57 17.70 26.21
C GLY A 308 -3.94 16.39 25.50
N MET A 309 -4.60 16.53 24.35
CA MET A 309 -5.15 15.43 23.55
C MET A 309 -4.04 14.64 22.82
N THR A 310 -4.17 13.31 22.75
CA THR A 310 -3.23 12.41 22.04
C THR A 310 -3.89 11.64 20.88
N MET A 311 -3.14 10.87 20.08
CA MET A 311 -3.66 9.92 19.07
C MET A 311 -3.81 8.56 19.74
N GLY A 312 -4.71 8.45 20.72
CA GLY A 312 -4.69 7.28 21.60
C GLY A 312 -3.29 7.08 22.20
N PRO A 313 -2.66 5.90 22.02
CA PRO A 313 -1.33 5.62 22.59
C PRO A 313 -0.16 6.20 21.79
N TYR A 314 -0.38 6.69 20.55
CA TYR A 314 0.72 6.94 19.63
C TYR A 314 1.38 8.31 19.79
N GLY A 315 2.71 8.31 19.69
CA GLY A 315 3.59 9.48 19.57
C GLY A 315 4.17 9.62 18.15
N VAL A 316 5.20 10.44 17.94
CA VAL A 316 5.79 11.37 18.91
C VAL A 316 4.79 12.47 19.25
N HIS A 317 4.74 12.87 20.53
CA HIS A 317 3.92 13.97 20.99
C HIS A 317 4.54 15.32 20.55
N TRP A 318 4.33 15.73 19.30
CA TRP A 318 4.94 16.92 18.70
C TRP A 318 3.99 18.13 18.62
N GLU A 319 3.36 18.50 19.75
CA GLU A 319 2.37 19.57 19.83
C GLU A 319 2.77 20.75 20.73
N ARG A 320 2.05 21.88 20.61
CA ARG A 320 2.27 23.12 21.40
C ARG A 320 2.29 22.96 22.92
N THR A 321 1.80 21.84 23.42
CA THR A 321 1.69 21.53 24.85
C THR A 321 2.95 20.88 25.41
N GLN A 322 3.96 20.60 24.57
CA GLN A 322 5.27 20.12 25.00
C GLN A 322 6.03 21.16 25.82
N THR A 323 6.76 20.70 26.84
CA THR A 323 7.57 21.56 27.73
C THR A 323 8.69 22.29 26.99
N TRP A 324 9.13 21.76 25.85
CA TRP A 324 10.19 22.30 25.01
C TRP A 324 9.67 22.93 23.71
N TRP A 325 8.35 23.15 23.57
CA TRP A 325 7.76 23.64 22.32
C TRP A 325 8.37 24.96 21.83
N ASP A 326 8.66 25.89 22.75
CA ASP A 326 9.29 27.18 22.43
C ASP A 326 10.69 27.04 21.82
N LEU A 327 11.33 25.87 21.95
CA LEU A 327 12.65 25.56 21.39
C LEU A 327 12.57 24.87 20.02
N VAL A 328 11.39 24.39 19.61
CA VAL A 328 11.15 23.72 18.32
C VAL A 328 11.59 24.53 17.10
N PRO A 329 11.45 25.88 17.06
CA PRO A 329 11.93 26.67 15.93
C PRO A 329 13.42 26.44 15.60
N ALA A 330 14.27 26.11 16.58
CA ALA A 330 15.67 25.79 16.33
C ALA A 330 15.83 24.47 15.56
N TYR A 331 15.09 23.43 15.96
CA TYR A 331 15.11 22.13 15.32
C TYR A 331 14.47 22.16 13.92
N HIS A 332 13.35 22.87 13.75
CA HIS A 332 12.76 23.07 12.42
C HIS A 332 13.68 23.86 11.48
N ARG A 333 14.43 24.84 11.99
CA ARG A 333 15.45 25.55 11.20
C ARG A 333 16.59 24.62 10.78
N TYR A 334 16.99 23.69 11.64
CA TYR A 334 17.95 22.64 11.30
C TYR A 334 17.43 21.77 10.14
N LEU A 335 16.24 21.19 10.29
CA LEU A 335 15.60 20.40 9.23
C LEU A 335 15.45 21.18 7.93
N ALA A 336 14.99 22.43 7.97
CA ALA A 336 14.81 23.26 6.79
C ALA A 336 16.12 23.47 6.02
N ARG A 337 17.24 23.70 6.71
CA ARG A 337 18.56 23.87 6.09
C ARG A 337 19.07 22.58 5.47
N CYS A 338 18.98 21.46 6.17
CA CYS A 338 19.40 20.16 5.65
C CYS A 338 18.58 19.78 4.42
N GLN A 339 17.25 19.84 4.52
CA GLN A 339 16.35 19.56 3.39
C GLN A 339 16.61 20.48 2.19
N ASN A 340 16.95 21.76 2.42
CA ASN A 340 17.31 22.68 1.33
C ASN A 340 18.58 22.25 0.59
N VAL A 341 19.61 21.79 1.31
CA VAL A 341 20.85 21.29 0.69
C VAL A 341 20.58 19.96 -0.03
N MET A 342 19.87 19.03 0.61
CA MET A 342 19.56 17.70 0.06
C MET A 342 18.67 17.71 -1.18
N ARG A 343 18.03 18.85 -1.50
CA ARG A 343 17.21 19.03 -2.72
C ARG A 343 17.97 19.74 -3.85
N GLN A 344 19.26 20.05 -3.68
CA GLN A 344 20.08 20.67 -4.72
C GLN A 344 20.74 19.61 -5.60
N GLY A 345 20.66 19.80 -6.91
CA GLY A 345 21.27 18.89 -7.88
C GLY A 345 20.57 17.53 -7.94
N LEU A 346 21.36 16.49 -8.17
CA LEU A 346 20.91 15.10 -8.26
C LEU A 346 21.68 14.25 -7.24
N PRO A 347 21.03 13.22 -6.66
CA PRO A 347 21.72 12.25 -5.82
C PRO A 347 22.76 11.46 -6.63
N VAL A 348 23.85 11.04 -5.98
CA VAL A 348 24.92 10.24 -6.59
C VAL A 348 24.92 8.87 -5.91
N ALA A 349 24.79 7.81 -6.71
CA ALA A 349 24.88 6.42 -6.27
C ALA A 349 25.65 5.62 -7.34
N ASP A 350 26.72 4.93 -6.92
CA ASP A 350 27.57 4.15 -7.83
C ASP A 350 27.00 2.77 -8.15
N ILE A 351 26.00 2.32 -7.39
CA ILE A 351 25.38 1.00 -7.48
C ILE A 351 23.85 1.20 -7.58
N LEU A 352 23.23 0.44 -8.49
CA LEU A 352 21.78 0.37 -8.66
C LEU A 352 21.18 -0.81 -7.90
#